data_AF-A0A2W7B7V9-F1
#
_entry.id   AF-A0A2W7B7V9-F1
#
_cell.length_a   1.000
_cell.length_b   1.000
_cell.length_c   1.000
_cell.angle_alpha   90.00
_cell.angle_beta   90.00
_cell.angle_gamma   90.00
#
_symmetry.space_group_name_H-M   'P 1'
#
loop_
_entity.id
_entity.type
_entity.pdbx_description
1 polymer ?
#
loop_
_entity_poly.entity_id
_entity_poly.type
_entity_poly.pdbx_seq_one_letter_code
_entity_poly.pdbx_strand_id
1 'polypeptide(L)'
;MSKSKVFLSHTHSEQELATKIKDELLDPHLLGALDIFVSSDSTTNLPGTSWLHNIEDSLTTANVILILASPFSIQKPWINIEAGAGWIRYLQARDHGGTPVYVMPLCHSGLYPGKLPLPWSTFNSVELRTQGGLHNILDTCARAADLRRSPKPDLSDLLENIINLEAFYSKYREIAQKINNVVKILSILPSDFLQPLPANHVRSLKRVRQAVLNQAEADLLWLQEKGYIDYSQESVMVDAGAGTFIDVIFRPKEDFLQNVAPNIQHYIE
;
A
#
# COMPACT_ATOMS: atom_id res chain seq x y z
N MET A 1 -29.89 19.32 -4.78
CA MET A 1 -29.41 18.56 -3.61
C MET A 1 -27.90 18.53 -3.68
N SER A 2 -27.20 18.72 -2.56
CA SER A 2 -25.74 18.53 -2.52
C SER A 2 -25.43 17.04 -2.66
N LYS A 3 -24.44 16.69 -3.48
CA LYS A 3 -23.96 15.31 -3.61
C LYS A 3 -23.38 14.82 -2.29
N SER A 4 -23.52 13.53 -2.00
CA SER A 4 -22.88 12.95 -0.82
C SER A 4 -21.39 12.77 -1.07
N LYS A 5 -20.58 13.22 -0.12
CA LYS A 5 -19.13 13.25 -0.25
C LYS A 5 -18.53 11.94 0.21
N VAL A 6 -17.63 11.38 -0.58
CA VAL A 6 -16.88 10.16 -0.26
C VAL A 6 -15.39 10.51 -0.20
N PHE A 7 -14.75 10.14 0.89
CA PHE A 7 -13.31 10.19 1.04
C PHE A 7 -12.74 8.78 0.85
N LEU A 8 -11.88 8.57 -0.13
CA LEU A 8 -11.23 7.29 -0.40
C LEU A 8 -9.73 7.39 -0.08
N SER A 9 -9.36 6.88 1.09
CA SER A 9 -7.99 6.82 1.62
C SER A 9 -7.22 5.63 1.03
N HIS A 10 -6.00 5.86 0.54
CA HIS A 10 -5.09 4.83 0.05
C HIS A 10 -3.62 5.26 0.13
N THR A 11 -2.70 4.28 0.12
CA THR A 11 -1.27 4.56 -0.10
C THR A 11 -0.98 4.70 -1.58
N HIS A 12 0.08 5.40 -1.99
CA HIS A 12 0.41 5.57 -3.42
C HIS A 12 0.50 4.22 -4.17
N SER A 13 1.01 3.19 -3.50
CA SER A 13 1.11 1.83 -4.06
C SER A 13 -0.24 1.17 -4.37
N GLU A 14 -1.35 1.71 -3.84
CA GLU A 14 -2.72 1.22 -3.98
C GLU A 14 -3.57 2.13 -4.89
N GLN A 15 -2.94 3.09 -5.59
CA GLN A 15 -3.62 4.08 -6.43
C GLN A 15 -4.51 3.42 -7.49
N GLU A 16 -4.01 2.40 -8.17
CA GLU A 16 -4.79 1.70 -9.20
C GLU A 16 -6.05 1.06 -8.62
N LEU A 17 -5.97 0.45 -7.43
CA LEU A 17 -7.13 -0.13 -6.76
C LEU A 17 -8.13 0.95 -6.36
N ALA A 18 -7.67 2.09 -5.85
CA ALA A 18 -8.53 3.22 -5.51
C ALA A 18 -9.26 3.77 -6.74
N THR A 19 -8.54 3.91 -7.86
CA THR A 19 -9.12 4.32 -9.15
C THR A 19 -10.18 3.32 -9.63
N LYS A 20 -9.94 2.01 -9.56
CA LYS A 20 -10.94 0.99 -9.93
C LYS A 20 -12.19 1.05 -9.07
N ILE A 21 -12.05 1.22 -7.75
CA ILE A 21 -13.21 1.39 -6.86
C ILE A 21 -14.01 2.64 -7.24
N LYS A 22 -13.35 3.75 -7.58
CA LYS A 22 -14.06 4.95 -8.01
C LYS A 22 -14.73 4.75 -9.38
N ASP A 23 -13.96 4.38 -10.39
CA ASP A 23 -14.34 4.50 -11.80
C ASP A 23 -15.12 3.27 -12.31
N GLU A 24 -14.91 2.09 -11.74
CA GLU A 24 -15.59 0.85 -12.15
C GLU A 24 -16.72 0.44 -11.18
N LEU A 25 -16.61 0.77 -9.88
CA LEU A 25 -17.65 0.45 -8.90
C LEU A 25 -18.60 1.62 -8.63
N LEU A 26 -18.09 2.77 -8.18
CA LEU A 26 -18.95 3.82 -7.64
C LEU A 26 -19.60 4.71 -8.72
N ASP A 27 -18.80 5.29 -9.62
CA ASP A 27 -19.28 6.26 -10.61
C ASP A 27 -20.34 5.70 -11.57
N PRO A 28 -20.16 4.51 -12.19
CA PRO A 28 -21.13 3.97 -13.14
C PRO A 28 -22.47 3.59 -12.49
N HIS A 29 -22.44 3.18 -11.22
CA HIS A 29 -23.59 2.59 -10.55
C HIS A 29 -24.37 3.59 -9.70
N LEU A 30 -23.73 4.68 -9.27
CA LEU A 30 -24.36 5.72 -8.45
C LEU A 30 -24.60 7.02 -9.23
N LEU A 31 -24.36 7.01 -10.55
CA LEU A 31 -24.83 8.00 -11.54
C LEU A 31 -24.67 9.47 -11.12
N GLY A 32 -23.52 9.80 -10.54
CA GLY A 32 -23.18 11.16 -10.12
C GLY A 32 -23.85 11.63 -8.82
N ALA A 33 -24.46 10.73 -8.04
CA ALA A 33 -24.98 11.02 -6.69
C ALA A 33 -23.87 11.28 -5.66
N LEU A 34 -22.63 10.89 -5.99
CA LEU A 34 -21.45 11.05 -5.16
C LEU A 34 -20.52 12.14 -5.66
N ASP A 35 -19.82 12.75 -4.72
CA ASP A 35 -18.62 13.56 -4.94
C ASP A 35 -17.44 12.84 -4.26
N ILE A 36 -16.56 12.22 -5.04
CA ILE A 36 -15.54 11.28 -4.54
C ILE A 36 -14.17 11.95 -4.58
N PHE A 37 -13.59 12.16 -3.39
CA PHE A 37 -12.22 12.59 -3.20
C PHE A 37 -11.31 11.38 -2.97
N VAL A 38 -10.32 11.20 -3.85
CA VAL A 38 -9.34 10.09 -3.78
C VAL A 38 -8.05 10.63 -3.16
N SER A 39 -7.79 10.26 -1.91
CA SER A 39 -6.64 10.73 -1.11
C SER A 39 -5.48 9.76 -1.21
N SER A 40 -4.34 10.21 -1.73
CA SER A 40 -3.07 9.49 -1.70
C SER A 40 -2.13 10.09 -0.65
N ASP A 41 -1.16 9.33 -0.15
CA ASP A 41 -0.07 9.79 0.73
C ASP A 41 0.98 10.71 0.04
N SER A 42 0.57 11.53 -0.94
CA SER A 42 1.46 12.13 -1.92
C SER A 42 2.64 12.90 -1.31
N THR A 43 3.82 12.34 -1.51
CA THR A 43 5.13 12.95 -1.29
C THR A 43 5.49 13.98 -2.37
N THR A 44 4.62 14.19 -3.36
CA THR A 44 4.83 15.07 -4.51
C THR A 44 4.04 16.36 -4.35
N ASN A 45 4.59 17.31 -3.58
CA ASN A 45 3.98 18.63 -3.41
C ASN A 45 4.73 19.70 -4.21
N LEU A 46 3.99 20.46 -5.01
CA LEU A 46 4.44 21.76 -5.52
C LEU A 46 4.53 22.74 -4.34
N PRO A 47 5.63 23.48 -4.17
CA PRO A 47 5.71 24.55 -3.17
C PRO A 47 4.59 25.58 -3.39
N GLY A 48 3.79 25.85 -2.35
CA GLY A 48 2.77 26.91 -2.35
C GLY A 48 1.31 26.46 -2.50
N THR A 49 1.02 25.16 -2.67
CA THR A 49 -0.37 24.66 -2.62
C THR A 49 -0.75 24.15 -1.24
N SER A 50 -1.93 24.54 -0.73
CA SER A 50 -2.48 24.01 0.53
C SER A 50 -3.12 22.63 0.31
N TRP A 51 -2.34 21.67 -0.20
CA TRP A 51 -2.80 20.30 -0.42
C TRP A 51 -3.37 19.66 0.86
N LEU A 52 -2.72 19.96 1.99
CA LEU A 52 -3.17 19.51 3.31
C LEU A 52 -4.60 20.01 3.63
N HIS A 53 -4.91 21.27 3.29
CA HIS A 53 -6.23 21.83 3.51
C HIS A 53 -7.32 21.14 2.68
N ASN A 54 -7.01 20.74 1.44
CA ASN A 54 -7.97 19.99 0.63
C ASN A 54 -8.29 18.62 1.22
N ILE A 55 -7.29 17.94 1.82
CA ILE A 55 -7.53 16.66 2.52
C ILE A 55 -8.33 16.90 3.79
N GLU A 56 -7.97 17.89 4.59
CA GLU A 56 -8.71 18.25 5.80
C GLU A 56 -10.18 18.58 5.49
N ASP A 57 -10.44 19.42 4.49
CA ASP A 57 -11.79 19.79 4.05
C ASP A 57 -12.57 18.58 3.53
N SER A 58 -11.93 17.73 2.73
CA SER A 58 -12.57 16.53 2.19
C SER A 58 -12.91 15.53 3.29
N LEU A 59 -12.00 15.31 4.23
CA LEU A 59 -12.17 14.36 5.35
C LEU A 59 -13.21 14.86 6.36
N THR A 60 -13.24 16.15 6.66
CA THR A 60 -14.20 16.78 7.59
C THR A 60 -15.61 16.85 7.02
N THR A 61 -15.76 16.97 5.70
CA THR A 61 -17.06 17.07 5.05
C THR A 61 -17.59 15.76 4.47
N ALA A 62 -16.80 14.69 4.46
CA ALA A 62 -17.21 13.38 3.93
C ALA A 62 -18.42 12.77 4.65
N ASN A 63 -19.35 12.19 3.90
CA ASN A 63 -20.43 11.36 4.44
C ASN A 63 -20.02 9.88 4.53
N VAL A 64 -19.10 9.47 3.66
CA VAL A 64 -18.52 8.12 3.66
C VAL A 64 -17.00 8.23 3.62
N ILE A 65 -16.31 7.48 4.46
CA ILE A 65 -14.86 7.37 4.52
C ILE A 65 -14.51 5.91 4.24
N LEU A 66 -14.01 5.67 3.04
CA LEU A 66 -13.52 4.38 2.57
C LEU A 66 -12.00 4.36 2.73
N ILE A 67 -11.46 3.26 3.25
CA ILE A 67 -10.01 3.18 3.52
C ILE A 67 -9.46 1.86 2.98
N LEU A 68 -8.57 1.92 2.00
CA LEU A 68 -7.88 0.73 1.50
C LEU A 68 -6.96 0.18 2.59
N ALA A 69 -7.29 -1.02 3.06
CA ALA A 69 -6.62 -1.67 4.18
C ALA A 69 -5.93 -2.95 3.70
N SER A 70 -4.62 -2.88 3.56
CA SER A 70 -3.74 -4.03 3.35
C SER A 70 -2.80 -4.20 4.55
N PRO A 71 -2.10 -5.34 4.67
CA PRO A 71 -1.12 -5.49 5.75
C PRO A 71 -0.02 -4.42 5.75
N PHE A 72 0.18 -3.70 4.62
CA PHE A 72 1.15 -2.62 4.49
C PHE A 72 0.52 -1.26 4.82
N SER A 73 -0.64 -0.94 4.26
CA SER A 73 -1.25 0.40 4.41
C SER A 73 -1.62 0.71 5.86
N ILE A 74 -2.10 -0.28 6.62
CA ILE A 74 -2.44 -0.10 8.04
C ILE A 74 -1.23 0.25 8.93
N GLN A 75 -0.01 0.03 8.44
CA GLN A 75 1.22 0.42 9.15
C GLN A 75 1.66 1.85 8.83
N LYS A 76 1.06 2.50 7.82
CA LYS A 76 1.45 3.85 7.42
C LYS A 76 0.81 4.90 8.34
N PRO A 77 1.60 5.88 8.85
CA PRO A 77 1.08 6.90 9.76
C PRO A 77 -0.10 7.68 9.19
N TRP A 78 -0.04 8.06 7.91
CA TRP A 78 -1.08 8.87 7.26
C TRP A 78 -2.44 8.16 7.20
N ILE A 79 -2.44 6.88 6.80
CA ILE A 79 -3.64 6.04 6.78
C ILE A 79 -4.29 5.94 8.17
N ASN A 80 -3.47 5.81 9.22
CA ASN A 80 -3.95 5.78 10.60
C ASN A 80 -4.54 7.13 11.07
N ILE A 81 -3.98 8.25 10.60
CA ILE A 81 -4.53 9.60 10.87
C ILE A 81 -5.91 9.75 10.22
N GLU A 82 -6.04 9.41 8.94
CA GLU A 82 -7.31 9.50 8.20
C GLU A 82 -8.38 8.57 8.80
N ALA A 83 -8.00 7.35 9.16
CA ALA A 83 -8.87 6.41 9.86
C ALA A 83 -9.31 6.92 11.24
N GLY A 84 -8.37 7.49 12.00
CA GLY A 84 -8.64 8.09 13.30
C GLY A 84 -9.61 9.27 13.22
N ALA A 85 -9.43 10.16 12.23
CA ALA A 85 -10.36 11.27 12.02
C ALA A 85 -11.76 10.76 11.64
N GLY A 86 -11.83 9.76 10.77
CA GLY A 86 -13.09 9.10 10.44
C GLY A 86 -13.76 8.49 11.67
N TRP A 87 -12.99 7.84 12.54
CA TRP A 87 -13.50 7.27 13.79
C TRP A 87 -14.18 8.30 14.66
N ILE A 88 -13.51 9.43 14.92
CA ILE A 88 -14.03 10.50 15.76
C ILE A 88 -15.31 11.07 15.17
N ARG A 89 -15.35 11.28 13.84
CA ARG A 89 -16.55 11.76 13.15
C ARG A 89 -17.72 10.78 13.24
N TYR A 90 -17.45 9.48 13.12
CA TYR A 90 -18.45 8.44 13.34
C TYR A 90 -19.02 8.49 14.77
N LEU A 91 -18.16 8.58 15.79
CA LEU A 91 -18.60 8.67 17.19
C LEU A 91 -19.42 9.93 17.45
N GLN A 92 -18.99 11.09 16.92
CA GLN A 92 -19.72 12.35 17.06
C GLN A 92 -21.11 12.28 16.43
N ALA A 93 -21.23 11.77 15.20
CA ALA A 93 -22.52 11.62 14.52
C ALA A 93 -23.46 10.64 15.24
N ARG A 94 -22.91 9.58 15.84
CA ARG A 94 -23.66 8.58 16.61
C ARG A 94 -24.16 9.13 17.94
N ASP A 95 -23.31 9.82 18.69
CA ASP A 95 -23.55 10.17 20.09
C ASP A 95 -24.22 11.55 20.27
N HIS A 96 -24.03 12.48 19.33
CA HIS A 96 -24.56 13.85 19.41
C HIS A 96 -25.67 14.15 18.39
N GLY A 97 -26.04 13.17 17.57
CA GLY A 97 -26.96 13.35 16.46
C GLY A 97 -26.34 14.15 15.30
N GLY A 98 -27.01 14.15 14.16
CA GLY A 98 -26.54 14.82 12.94
C GLY A 98 -26.53 13.88 11.73
N THR A 99 -25.89 14.32 10.65
CA THR A 99 -25.76 13.52 9.43
C THR A 99 -24.88 12.29 9.71
N PRO A 100 -25.37 11.07 9.44
CA PRO A 100 -24.57 9.86 9.61
C PRO A 100 -23.26 9.93 8.80
N VAL A 101 -22.17 9.49 9.43
CA VAL A 101 -20.88 9.31 8.78
C VAL A 101 -20.56 7.82 8.79
N TYR A 102 -20.28 7.27 7.62
CA TYR A 102 -19.90 5.87 7.46
C TYR A 102 -18.39 5.77 7.35
N VAL A 103 -17.77 4.86 8.10
CA VAL A 103 -16.34 4.56 8.00
C VAL A 103 -16.20 3.07 7.71
N MET A 104 -15.52 2.74 6.61
CA MET A 104 -15.42 1.36 6.12
C MET A 104 -13.99 1.06 5.66
N PRO A 105 -13.24 0.26 6.43
CA PRO A 105 -12.03 -0.38 5.94
C PRO A 105 -12.36 -1.38 4.82
N LEU A 106 -11.65 -1.24 3.71
CA LEU A 106 -11.74 -2.07 2.52
C LEU A 106 -10.54 -3.02 2.53
N CYS A 107 -10.69 -4.18 3.15
CA CYS A 107 -9.63 -5.16 3.29
C CYS A 107 -9.24 -5.79 1.95
N HIS A 108 -7.94 -5.85 1.66
CA HIS A 108 -7.39 -6.45 0.45
C HIS A 108 -5.98 -7.02 0.67
N SER A 109 -5.45 -7.69 -0.36
CA SER A 109 -4.07 -8.22 -0.39
C SER A 109 -3.74 -9.11 0.83
N GLY A 110 -4.69 -9.99 1.18
CA GLY A 110 -4.56 -10.97 2.26
C GLY A 110 -4.94 -10.47 3.66
N LEU A 111 -5.30 -9.19 3.83
CA LEU A 111 -5.99 -8.72 5.02
C LEU A 111 -7.49 -9.03 4.92
N TYR A 112 -8.11 -9.36 6.04
CA TYR A 112 -9.56 -9.57 6.15
C TYR A 112 -10.08 -8.96 7.47
N PRO A 113 -11.38 -8.65 7.59
CA PRO A 113 -11.97 -7.96 8.75
C PRO A 113 -11.50 -8.47 10.11
N GLY A 114 -11.47 -9.80 10.31
CA GLY A 114 -11.05 -10.44 11.56
C GLY A 114 -9.57 -10.31 11.92
N LYS A 115 -8.73 -9.75 11.04
CA LYS A 115 -7.31 -9.46 11.27
C LYS A 115 -7.00 -7.97 11.40
N LEU A 116 -8.00 -7.10 11.33
CA LEU A 116 -7.80 -5.68 11.57
C LEU A 116 -7.39 -5.43 13.03
N PRO A 117 -6.37 -4.61 13.31
CA PRO A 117 -6.02 -4.24 14.67
C PRO A 117 -7.07 -3.29 15.26
N LEU A 118 -7.07 -3.07 16.58
CA LEU A 118 -7.82 -1.95 17.14
C LEU A 118 -7.18 -0.61 16.72
N PRO A 119 -7.97 0.45 16.50
CA PRO A 119 -9.43 0.50 16.55
C PRO A 119 -10.12 0.09 15.24
N TRP A 120 -9.38 -0.30 14.19
CA TRP A 120 -9.92 -0.66 12.89
C TRP A 120 -10.98 -1.75 12.91
N SER A 121 -10.82 -2.74 13.80
CA SER A 121 -11.79 -3.83 13.98
C SER A 121 -13.13 -3.38 14.57
N THR A 122 -13.25 -2.13 15.04
CA THR A 122 -14.52 -1.57 15.54
C THR A 122 -15.44 -1.11 14.42
N PHE A 123 -14.93 -0.98 13.20
CA PHE A 123 -15.72 -0.61 12.02
C PHE A 123 -16.29 -1.82 11.31
N ASN A 124 -17.43 -1.62 10.65
CA ASN A 124 -17.93 -2.57 9.65
C ASN A 124 -17.02 -2.51 8.43
N SER A 125 -16.12 -3.48 8.31
CA SER A 125 -15.19 -3.63 7.21
C SER A 125 -15.67 -4.68 6.20
N VAL A 126 -15.13 -4.62 5.00
CA VAL A 126 -15.44 -5.54 3.90
C VAL A 126 -14.17 -6.09 3.30
N GLU A 127 -14.27 -7.25 2.66
CA GLU A 127 -13.18 -7.81 1.85
C GLU A 127 -13.46 -7.54 0.36
N LEU A 128 -12.54 -6.83 -0.31
CA LEU A 128 -12.70 -6.43 -1.71
C LEU A 128 -12.72 -7.61 -2.69
N ARG A 129 -12.13 -8.74 -2.28
CA ARG A 129 -12.12 -9.98 -3.04
C ARG A 129 -13.44 -10.76 -2.97
N THR A 130 -14.54 -10.12 -2.58
CA THR A 130 -15.84 -10.78 -2.48
C THR A 130 -16.94 -9.94 -3.12
N GLN A 131 -17.85 -10.58 -3.85
CA GLN A 131 -19.03 -9.89 -4.39
C GLN A 131 -19.85 -9.22 -3.28
N GLY A 132 -20.00 -9.90 -2.13
CA GLY A 132 -20.69 -9.36 -0.96
C GLY A 132 -20.03 -8.08 -0.45
N GLY A 133 -18.70 -8.02 -0.40
CA GLY A 133 -17.95 -6.83 -0.03
C GLY A 133 -18.20 -5.66 -0.97
N LEU A 134 -18.11 -5.88 -2.28
CA LEU A 134 -18.36 -4.82 -3.28
C LEU A 134 -19.81 -4.31 -3.23
N HIS A 135 -20.78 -5.21 -3.06
CA HIS A 135 -22.18 -4.79 -2.86
C HIS A 135 -22.41 -4.03 -1.56
N ASN A 136 -21.71 -4.36 -0.48
CA ASN A 136 -21.81 -3.62 0.78
C ASN A 136 -21.27 -2.19 0.65
N ILE A 137 -20.23 -1.98 -0.16
CA ILE A 137 -19.73 -0.64 -0.49
C ILE A 137 -20.81 0.16 -1.23
N LEU A 138 -21.39 -0.41 -2.30
CA LEU A 138 -22.48 0.21 -3.05
C LEU A 138 -23.67 0.55 -2.15
N ASP A 139 -24.10 -0.38 -1.31
CA ASP A 139 -25.22 -0.19 -0.39
C ASP A 139 -24.96 0.93 0.61
N THR A 140 -23.73 1.05 1.09
CA THR A 140 -23.32 2.09 2.04
C THR A 140 -23.30 3.46 1.38
N CYS A 141 -22.70 3.57 0.20
CA CYS A 141 -22.66 4.80 -0.57
C CYS A 141 -24.06 5.24 -1.05
N ALA A 142 -24.90 4.31 -1.49
CA ALA A 142 -26.28 4.59 -1.89
C ALA A 142 -27.12 5.13 -0.72
N ARG A 143 -26.97 4.54 0.49
CA ARG A 143 -27.61 5.05 1.71
C ARG A 143 -27.13 6.44 2.08
N ALA A 144 -25.82 6.69 2.01
CA ALA A 144 -25.26 8.01 2.28
C ALA A 144 -25.76 9.08 1.29
N ALA A 145 -26.06 8.68 0.05
CA ALA A 145 -26.64 9.51 -1.00
C ALA A 145 -28.18 9.59 -0.98
N ASP A 146 -28.83 9.04 0.06
CA ASP A 146 -30.29 8.99 0.22
C ASP A 146 -31.02 8.38 -0.99
N LEU A 147 -30.36 7.41 -1.65
CA LEU A 147 -30.97 6.68 -2.75
C LEU A 147 -31.95 5.64 -2.22
N ARG A 148 -33.16 5.61 -2.80
CA ARG A 148 -34.23 4.68 -2.40
C ARG A 148 -33.86 3.21 -2.53
N ARG A 149 -32.97 2.88 -3.47
CA ARG A 149 -32.48 1.52 -3.71
C ARG A 149 -31.02 1.58 -4.12
N SER A 150 -30.24 0.63 -3.62
CA SER A 150 -28.89 0.40 -4.07
C SER A 150 -28.89 -0.45 -5.35
N PRO A 151 -28.05 -0.13 -6.34
CA PRO A 151 -27.89 -0.95 -7.54
C PRO A 151 -27.30 -2.33 -7.18
N LYS A 152 -27.72 -3.36 -7.92
CA LYS A 152 -27.19 -4.72 -7.82
C LYS A 152 -26.63 -5.18 -9.19
N PRO A 153 -25.55 -4.53 -9.67
CA PRO A 153 -24.93 -4.90 -10.95
C PRO A 153 -24.22 -6.25 -10.83
N ASP A 154 -23.91 -6.86 -11.97
CA ASP A 154 -22.89 -7.91 -12.03
C ASP A 154 -21.51 -7.25 -11.87
N LEU A 155 -20.72 -7.78 -10.95
CA LEU A 155 -19.39 -7.26 -10.59
C LEU A 155 -18.28 -8.28 -10.84
N SER A 156 -18.56 -9.33 -11.62
CA SER A 156 -17.62 -10.42 -11.86
C SER A 156 -16.30 -9.94 -12.49
N ASP A 157 -16.37 -9.09 -13.52
CA ASP A 157 -15.18 -8.55 -14.19
C ASP A 157 -14.33 -7.67 -13.26
N LEU A 158 -14.98 -6.81 -12.47
CA LEU A 158 -14.30 -5.97 -11.48
C LEU A 158 -13.63 -6.84 -10.40
N LEU A 159 -14.33 -7.88 -9.94
CA LEU A 159 -13.79 -8.80 -8.94
C LEU A 159 -12.54 -9.53 -9.46
N GLU A 160 -12.57 -10.00 -10.71
CA GLU A 160 -11.40 -10.62 -11.36
C GLU A 160 -10.22 -9.62 -11.46
N ASN A 161 -10.50 -8.38 -11.87
CA ASN A 161 -9.50 -7.31 -11.92
C ASN A 161 -8.87 -7.05 -10.54
N ILE A 162 -9.68 -6.98 -9.48
CA ILE A 162 -9.19 -6.80 -8.10
C ILE A 162 -8.32 -7.98 -7.67
N ILE A 163 -8.73 -9.22 -7.97
CA ILE A 163 -7.93 -10.42 -7.64
C ILE A 163 -6.55 -10.36 -8.30
N ASN A 164 -6.50 -10.00 -9.58
CA ASN A 164 -5.26 -9.89 -10.35
C ASN A 164 -4.36 -8.77 -9.80
N LEU A 165 -4.95 -7.62 -9.47
CA LEU A 165 -4.22 -6.49 -8.91
C LEU A 165 -3.67 -6.78 -7.52
N GLU A 166 -4.44 -7.46 -6.67
CA GLU A 166 -3.95 -7.91 -5.37
C GLU A 166 -2.79 -8.89 -5.49
N ALA A 167 -2.83 -9.82 -6.46
CA ALA A 167 -1.74 -10.74 -6.73
C ALA A 167 -0.47 -9.99 -7.20
N PHE A 168 -0.64 -8.96 -8.03
CA PHE A 168 0.42 -8.05 -8.43
C PHE A 168 1.05 -7.37 -7.22
N TYR A 169 0.25 -6.75 -6.34
CA TYR A 169 0.75 -6.11 -5.11
C TYR A 169 1.49 -7.07 -4.18
N SER A 170 0.95 -8.28 -3.98
CA SER A 170 1.58 -9.30 -3.14
C SER A 170 2.96 -9.70 -3.67
N LYS A 171 3.12 -9.86 -4.99
CA LYS A 171 4.41 -10.16 -5.62
C LYS A 171 5.45 -9.08 -5.33
N TYR A 172 5.13 -7.82 -5.62
CA TYR A 172 6.09 -6.71 -5.44
C TYR A 172 6.41 -6.44 -3.97
N ARG A 173 5.43 -6.64 -3.08
CA ARG A 173 5.67 -6.55 -1.63
C ARG A 173 6.64 -7.61 -1.14
N GLU A 174 6.54 -8.85 -1.61
CA GLU A 174 7.49 -9.90 -1.24
C GLU A 174 8.91 -9.52 -1.67
N ILE A 175 9.08 -9.05 -2.91
CA ILE A 175 10.39 -8.58 -3.42
C ILE A 175 10.93 -7.44 -2.56
N ALA A 176 10.09 -6.45 -2.25
CA ALA A 176 10.46 -5.31 -1.43
C ALA A 176 10.87 -5.73 -0.01
N GLN A 177 10.16 -6.68 0.60
CA GLN A 177 10.49 -7.20 1.93
C GLN A 177 11.87 -7.86 1.94
N LYS A 178 12.20 -8.66 0.92
CA LYS A 178 13.52 -9.27 0.77
C LYS A 178 14.62 -8.22 0.66
N ILE A 179 14.39 -7.17 -0.13
CA ILE A 179 15.34 -6.07 -0.27
C ILE A 179 15.50 -5.31 1.06
N ASN A 180 14.41 -4.94 1.74
CA ASN A 180 14.46 -4.24 3.03
C ASN A 180 15.24 -5.03 4.10
N ASN A 181 15.07 -6.35 4.15
CA ASN A 181 15.84 -7.21 5.04
C ASN A 181 17.34 -7.12 4.74
N VAL A 182 17.73 -7.24 3.46
CA VAL A 182 19.13 -7.16 3.05
C VAL A 182 19.71 -5.77 3.31
N VAL A 183 18.98 -4.71 2.95
CA VAL A 183 19.30 -3.30 3.23
C VAL A 183 19.62 -3.10 4.70
N LYS A 184 18.73 -3.58 5.58
CA LYS A 184 18.86 -3.44 7.03
C LYS A 184 20.04 -4.25 7.60
N ILE A 185 20.16 -5.52 7.22
CA ILE A 185 21.19 -6.43 7.77
C ILE A 185 22.58 -6.01 7.32
N LEU A 186 22.73 -5.68 6.03
CA LEU A 186 24.02 -5.29 5.45
C LEU A 186 24.31 -3.79 5.61
N SER A 187 23.37 -3.02 6.16
CA SER A 187 23.48 -1.56 6.35
C SER A 187 23.82 -0.83 5.05
N ILE A 188 23.16 -1.21 3.96
CA ILE A 188 23.30 -0.58 2.64
C ILE A 188 22.16 0.38 2.37
N LEU A 189 22.37 1.35 1.50
CA LEU A 189 21.33 2.32 1.19
C LEU A 189 20.30 1.69 0.23
N PRO A 190 18.99 1.91 0.43
CA PRO A 190 17.95 1.54 -0.54
C PRO A 190 18.24 1.90 -1.99
N SER A 191 18.78 3.11 -2.22
CA SER A 191 19.15 3.59 -3.54
C SER A 191 20.20 2.71 -4.23
N ASP A 192 20.99 1.97 -3.46
CA ASP A 192 21.96 1.04 -4.02
C ASP A 192 21.28 -0.14 -4.74
N PHE A 193 20.11 -0.58 -4.28
CA PHE A 193 19.34 -1.60 -4.99
C PHE A 193 18.57 -1.04 -6.18
N LEU A 194 18.02 0.16 -6.05
CA LEU A 194 17.02 0.66 -6.99
C LEU A 194 17.60 1.46 -8.16
N GLN A 195 18.90 1.79 -8.13
CA GLN A 195 19.51 2.62 -9.17
C GLN A 195 20.50 1.86 -10.06
N PRO A 196 20.51 2.13 -11.37
CA PRO A 196 21.51 1.58 -12.29
C PRO A 196 22.91 2.02 -11.88
N LEU A 197 23.87 1.13 -12.10
CA LEU A 197 25.28 1.44 -12.03
C LEU A 197 25.81 1.84 -13.41
N PRO A 198 26.78 2.75 -13.49
CA PRO A 198 27.50 2.98 -14.73
C PRO A 198 28.15 1.68 -15.23
N ALA A 199 28.37 1.57 -16.53
CA ALA A 199 29.08 0.43 -17.12
C ALA A 199 30.41 0.17 -16.37
N ASN A 200 30.70 -1.09 -16.08
CA ASN A 200 31.88 -1.58 -15.35
C ASN A 200 31.94 -1.25 -13.84
N HIS A 201 30.89 -0.66 -13.25
CA HIS A 201 30.82 -0.48 -11.80
C HIS A 201 30.09 -1.66 -11.14
N VAL A 202 30.54 -2.00 -9.94
CA VAL A 202 29.98 -3.07 -9.12
C VAL A 202 29.73 -2.51 -7.73
N ARG A 203 28.58 -2.84 -7.11
CA ARG A 203 28.39 -2.53 -5.69
C ARG A 203 29.09 -3.61 -4.88
N SER A 204 30.12 -3.20 -4.16
CA SER A 204 30.85 -4.09 -3.26
C SER A 204 30.78 -3.56 -1.84
N LEU A 205 30.34 -4.40 -0.92
CA LEU A 205 30.48 -4.16 0.51
C LEU A 205 31.76 -4.82 0.98
N LYS A 206 32.69 -4.00 1.45
CA LYS A 206 33.99 -4.46 1.89
C LYS A 206 33.93 -4.87 3.35
N ARG A 207 34.61 -5.98 3.68
CA ARG A 207 34.76 -6.48 5.06
C ARG A 207 33.43 -6.67 5.80
N VAL A 208 32.46 -7.34 5.19
CA VAL A 208 31.23 -7.78 5.87
C VAL A 208 31.56 -8.99 6.75
N ARG A 209 31.16 -8.98 8.03
CA ARG A 209 31.32 -10.16 8.90
C ARG A 209 30.50 -11.33 8.34
N GLN A 210 31.07 -12.52 8.26
CA GLN A 210 30.36 -13.72 7.79
C GLN A 210 29.03 -13.94 8.52
N ALA A 211 29.01 -13.79 9.85
CA ALA A 211 27.81 -13.98 10.65
C ALA A 211 26.68 -12.99 10.32
N VAL A 212 27.02 -11.79 9.83
CA VAL A 212 26.05 -10.80 9.34
C VAL A 212 25.55 -11.20 7.96
N LEU A 213 26.45 -11.61 7.06
CA LEU A 213 26.09 -12.09 5.73
C LEU A 213 25.14 -13.29 5.79
N ASN A 214 25.41 -14.26 6.66
CA ASN A 214 24.56 -15.45 6.85
C ASN A 214 23.10 -15.10 7.21
N GLN A 215 22.85 -13.93 7.81
CA GLN A 215 21.49 -13.48 8.13
C GLN A 215 20.75 -12.95 6.89
N ALA A 216 21.46 -12.41 5.90
CA ALA A 216 20.91 -11.88 4.66
C ALA A 216 21.01 -12.85 3.46
N GLU A 217 21.81 -13.91 3.57
CA GLU A 217 22.16 -14.81 2.47
C GLU A 217 20.94 -15.47 1.83
N ALA A 218 19.98 -15.93 2.63
CA ALA A 218 18.75 -16.54 2.11
C ALA A 218 17.95 -15.58 1.21
N ASP A 219 17.86 -14.30 1.60
CA ASP A 219 17.13 -13.29 0.82
C ASP A 219 17.92 -12.87 -0.43
N LEU A 220 19.25 -12.77 -0.34
CA LEU A 220 20.12 -12.53 -1.50
C LEU A 220 20.05 -13.66 -2.53
N LEU A 221 20.11 -14.92 -2.08
CA LEU A 221 19.97 -16.09 -2.96
C LEU A 221 18.60 -16.13 -3.60
N TRP A 222 17.53 -15.87 -2.85
CA TRP A 222 16.17 -15.79 -3.40
C TRP A 222 16.06 -14.71 -4.48
N LEU A 223 16.61 -13.51 -4.24
CA LEU A 223 16.61 -12.43 -5.23
C LEU A 223 17.40 -12.81 -6.49
N GLN A 224 18.50 -13.55 -6.34
CA GLN A 224 19.29 -14.05 -7.46
C GLN A 224 18.56 -15.15 -8.24
N GLU A 225 17.95 -16.12 -7.56
CA GLU A 225 17.17 -17.22 -8.16
C GLU A 225 15.98 -16.69 -8.97
N LYS A 226 15.34 -15.62 -8.50
CA LYS A 226 14.28 -14.92 -9.23
C LYS A 226 14.79 -14.03 -10.36
N GLY A 227 16.11 -13.92 -10.53
CA GLY A 227 16.74 -13.15 -11.60
C GLY A 227 16.72 -11.65 -11.38
N TYR A 228 16.56 -11.16 -10.15
CA TYR A 228 16.53 -9.71 -9.88
C TYR A 228 17.92 -9.10 -9.71
N ILE A 229 18.85 -9.87 -9.15
CA ILE A 229 20.23 -9.44 -8.92
C ILE A 229 21.20 -10.54 -9.34
N ASP A 230 22.46 -10.17 -9.54
CA ASP A 230 23.59 -11.08 -9.43
C ASP A 230 24.28 -10.83 -8.08
N TYR A 231 24.63 -11.89 -7.37
CA TYR A 231 25.21 -11.87 -6.03
C TYR A 231 26.41 -12.82 -5.98
N SER A 232 27.51 -12.35 -5.40
CA SER A 232 28.69 -13.18 -5.18
C SER A 232 29.47 -12.76 -3.93
N GLN A 233 30.20 -13.72 -3.37
CA GLN A 233 31.10 -13.52 -2.25
C GLN A 233 32.54 -13.55 -2.79
N GLU A 234 33.32 -12.53 -2.47
CA GLU A 234 34.73 -12.43 -2.83
C GLU A 234 35.61 -12.33 -1.57
N SER A 235 36.87 -12.71 -1.70
CA SER A 235 37.95 -12.47 -0.73
C SER A 235 37.60 -12.79 0.73
N VAL A 236 37.93 -14.00 1.18
CA VAL A 236 37.78 -14.39 2.59
C VAL A 236 39.00 -13.94 3.39
N MET A 237 38.79 -13.03 4.34
CA MET A 237 39.81 -12.56 5.27
C MET A 237 39.54 -13.11 6.67
N VAL A 238 40.57 -13.64 7.32
CA VAL A 238 40.49 -14.12 8.71
C VAL A 238 41.31 -13.17 9.57
N ASP A 239 40.66 -12.56 10.56
CA ASP A 239 41.31 -11.67 11.52
C ASP A 239 41.30 -12.33 12.91
N ALA A 240 42.48 -12.52 13.48
CA ALA A 240 42.68 -13.24 14.74
C ALA A 240 41.99 -12.48 15.89
N GLY A 241 40.89 -13.04 16.39
CA GLY A 241 40.07 -12.45 17.46
C GLY A 241 38.90 -11.59 16.99
N ALA A 242 38.86 -11.19 15.71
CA ALA A 242 37.76 -10.40 15.15
C ALA A 242 36.83 -11.20 14.21
N GLY A 243 37.24 -12.40 13.77
CA GLY A 243 36.42 -13.35 13.02
C GLY A 243 36.69 -13.33 11.50
N THR A 244 35.77 -13.93 10.74
CA THR A 244 35.85 -14.01 9.28
C THR A 244 35.09 -12.87 8.62
N PHE A 245 35.75 -12.22 7.65
CA PHE A 245 35.21 -11.14 6.85
C PHE A 245 35.21 -11.54 5.37
N ILE A 246 34.19 -11.08 4.64
CA ILE A 246 33.97 -11.34 3.22
C ILE A 246 33.63 -10.02 2.52
N ASP A 247 34.08 -9.89 1.28
CA ASP A 247 33.58 -8.86 0.39
C ASP A 247 32.33 -9.36 -0.34
N VAL A 248 31.25 -8.61 -0.26
CA VAL A 248 29.98 -8.97 -0.91
C VAL A 248 29.79 -8.13 -2.14
N ILE A 249 29.61 -8.78 -3.28
CA ILE A 249 29.25 -8.13 -4.54
C ILE A 249 27.79 -8.38 -4.83
N PHE A 250 27.06 -7.33 -5.18
CA PHE A 250 25.74 -7.45 -5.76
C PHE A 250 25.55 -6.48 -6.92
N ARG A 251 24.76 -6.90 -7.91
CA ARG A 251 24.44 -6.11 -9.10
C ARG A 251 22.97 -6.29 -9.48
N PRO A 252 22.14 -5.23 -9.41
CA PRO A 252 20.78 -5.28 -9.93
C PRO A 252 20.78 -5.55 -11.44
N LYS A 253 19.90 -6.44 -11.91
CA LYS A 253 19.73 -6.70 -13.35
C LYS A 253 18.96 -5.57 -14.02
N GLU A 254 19.20 -5.39 -15.32
CA GLU A 254 18.54 -4.34 -16.11
C GLU A 254 17.02 -4.50 -16.13
N ASP A 255 16.53 -5.73 -16.34
CA ASP A 255 15.08 -6.03 -16.31
C ASP A 255 14.45 -5.72 -14.95
N PHE A 256 15.15 -6.02 -13.85
CA PHE A 256 14.70 -5.64 -12.51
C PHE A 256 14.59 -4.13 -12.36
N LEU A 257 15.59 -3.37 -12.80
CA LEU A 257 15.59 -1.92 -12.71
C LEU A 257 14.48 -1.28 -13.56
N GLN A 258 14.17 -1.86 -14.72
CA GLN A 258 13.16 -1.32 -15.64
C GLN A 258 11.73 -1.71 -15.22
N ASN A 259 11.51 -2.96 -14.82
CA ASN A 259 10.17 -3.52 -14.68
C ASN A 259 9.75 -3.79 -13.23
N VAL A 260 10.70 -3.89 -12.29
CA VAL A 260 10.42 -4.23 -10.89
C VAL A 260 10.66 -3.04 -9.96
N ALA A 261 11.82 -2.39 -10.07
CA ALA A 261 12.21 -1.27 -9.20
C ALA A 261 11.14 -0.16 -9.13
N PRO A 262 10.51 0.28 -10.23
CA PRO A 262 9.46 1.30 -10.18
C PRO A 262 8.25 0.88 -9.33
N ASN A 263 7.91 -0.42 -9.33
CA ASN A 263 6.77 -0.97 -8.62
C ASN A 263 7.03 -1.23 -7.13
N ILE A 264 8.30 -1.24 -6.71
CA ILE A 264 8.67 -1.49 -5.30
C ILE A 264 9.17 -0.25 -4.57
N GLN A 265 9.46 0.85 -5.25
CA GLN A 265 10.09 2.03 -4.66
C GLN A 265 9.35 2.56 -3.42
N HIS A 266 8.02 2.48 -3.40
CA HIS A 266 7.17 2.94 -2.29
C HIS A 266 7.12 1.98 -1.10
N TYR A 267 7.61 0.76 -1.27
CA TYR A 267 7.71 -0.27 -0.23
C TYR A 267 9.09 -0.34 0.43
N ILE A 268 10.11 0.31 -0.15
CA ILE A 268 11.48 0.26 0.36
C ILE A 268 11.70 1.34 1.42
N GLU A 269 12.26 0.95 2.57
CA GLU A 269 12.51 1.80 3.75
C GLU A 269 14.00 1.85 4.12
#